data_AF-A0A8T0KCF3-F1
#
_entry.id   AF-A0A8T0KCF3-F1
#
_cell.length_a   1.000
_cell.length_b   1.000
_cell.length_c   1.000
_cell.angle_alpha   90.00
_cell.angle_beta   90.00
_cell.angle_gamma   90.00
#
_symmetry.space_group_name_H-M   'P 1'
#
loop_
_entity.id
_entity.type
_entity.pdbx_description
1 polymer ?
#
loop_
_entity_poly.entity_id
_entity_poly.type
_entity_poly.pdbx_seq_one_letter_code
_entity_poly.pdbx_strand_id
1 'polypeptide(L)'
;MQILYLVVACAIFFLFLFPNTFCLADTNMKSGSQCSEADYSDSDSTFQTNLRSLLDSLVSNVVEHHGFYQNVVGEKANRVYGTVLCRGDISASNCSDCTLNSTREAPNDCPMRNDVTIWFRWCFLRYSNESFFGDMQQTGVTVTNETDFDEPSVVSEGLPFMNRVAAEAPDKSFMFHTAVLNTKLSLETKEDGKFMDLIALCGTMTISFILMALHF
;
A
#
# COMPACT_ATOMS: atom_id res chain seq x y z
N MET A 1 -41.40 -26.65 -20.81
CA MET A 1 -41.38 -27.10 -19.40
C MET A 1 -40.08 -27.82 -19.06
N GLN A 2 -39.74 -28.95 -19.70
CA GLN A 2 -38.59 -29.79 -19.31
C GLN A 2 -37.21 -29.19 -19.65
N ILE A 3 -37.09 -28.49 -20.80
CA ILE A 3 -35.86 -27.77 -21.18
C ILE A 3 -35.56 -26.63 -20.20
N LEU A 4 -36.60 -25.91 -19.75
CA LEU A 4 -36.46 -24.83 -18.77
C LEU A 4 -35.97 -25.37 -17.41
N TYR A 5 -36.49 -26.52 -16.98
CA TYR A 5 -36.04 -27.18 -15.75
C TYR A 5 -34.57 -27.61 -15.81
N LEU A 6 -34.12 -28.17 -16.94
CA LEU A 6 -32.72 -28.55 -17.15
C LEU A 6 -31.78 -27.35 -17.12
N VAL A 7 -32.15 -26.23 -17.75
CA VAL A 7 -31.35 -24.99 -17.75
C VAL A 7 -31.24 -24.43 -16.33
N VAL A 8 -32.35 -24.40 -15.58
CA VAL A 8 -32.36 -23.90 -14.19
C VAL A 8 -31.54 -24.82 -13.27
N ALA A 9 -31.69 -26.14 -13.39
CA ALA A 9 -30.93 -27.10 -12.61
C ALA A 9 -29.42 -27.02 -12.89
N CYS A 10 -29.03 -26.81 -14.16
CA CYS A 10 -27.64 -26.64 -14.55
C CYS A 10 -27.05 -25.32 -14.00
N ALA A 11 -27.79 -24.21 -14.07
CA ALA A 11 -27.38 -22.93 -13.49
C ALA A 11 -27.19 -23.02 -11.96
N ILE A 12 -28.11 -23.68 -11.26
CA ILE A 12 -28.01 -23.93 -9.81
C ILE A 12 -26.79 -24.81 -9.50
N PHE A 13 -26.57 -25.88 -10.26
CA PHE A 13 -25.41 -26.75 -10.09
C PHE A 13 -24.08 -26.01 -10.34
N PHE A 14 -24.00 -25.15 -11.35
CA PHE A 14 -22.83 -24.30 -11.57
C PHE A 14 -22.60 -23.30 -10.43
N LEU A 15 -23.66 -22.74 -9.83
CA LEU A 15 -23.55 -21.89 -8.63
C LEU A 15 -23.06 -22.65 -7.39
N PHE A 16 -23.28 -23.97 -7.31
CA PHE A 16 -22.79 -24.82 -6.22
C PHE A 16 -21.38 -25.40 -6.49
N LEU A 17 -20.97 -25.55 -7.75
CA LEU A 17 -19.63 -26.03 -8.12
C LEU A 17 -18.54 -24.96 -8.01
N PHE A 18 -18.92 -23.68 -8.04
CA PHE A 18 -18.04 -22.57 -7.72
C PHE A 18 -18.53 -21.94 -6.41
N PRO A 19 -18.26 -22.54 -5.23
CA PRO A 19 -18.43 -21.80 -4.00
C PRO A 19 -17.67 -20.49 -4.18
N ASN A 20 -18.36 -19.35 -4.04
CA ASN A 20 -17.78 -18.02 -4.20
C ASN A 20 -16.59 -17.90 -3.27
N THR A 21 -15.42 -18.30 -3.76
CA THR A 21 -14.16 -18.10 -3.09
C THR A 21 -13.87 -16.65 -3.42
N PHE A 22 -14.37 -15.77 -2.56
CA PHE A 22 -14.10 -14.35 -2.67
C PHE A 22 -12.59 -14.17 -2.52
N CYS A 23 -11.86 -14.12 -3.63
CA CYS A 23 -10.56 -13.49 -3.61
C CYS A 23 -10.81 -12.05 -3.17
N LEU A 24 -10.29 -11.68 -2.00
CA LEU A 24 -10.19 -10.28 -1.64
C LEU A 24 -9.23 -9.65 -2.65
N ALA A 25 -9.80 -8.99 -3.65
CA ALA A 25 -9.02 -8.19 -4.57
C ALA A 25 -8.23 -7.18 -3.74
N ASP A 26 -6.98 -6.97 -4.11
CA ASP A 26 -6.21 -5.89 -3.54
C ASP A 26 -6.88 -4.56 -3.95
N THR A 27 -7.18 -3.72 -2.97
CA THR A 27 -7.98 -2.51 -3.14
C THR A 27 -7.31 -1.31 -2.50
N ASN A 28 -7.58 -0.13 -3.05
CA ASN A 28 -7.10 1.13 -2.53
C ASN A 28 -7.87 1.58 -1.28
N MET A 29 -7.54 1.02 -0.12
CA MET A 29 -8.19 1.35 1.15
C MET A 29 -7.27 2.17 2.06
N LYS A 30 -7.81 3.19 2.75
CA LYS A 30 -7.09 3.91 3.81
C LYS A 30 -6.76 2.96 4.95
N SER A 31 -5.49 2.87 5.29
CA SER A 31 -4.96 2.04 6.39
C SER A 31 -4.79 2.82 7.69
N GLY A 32 -4.59 4.15 7.61
CA GLY A 32 -4.47 5.01 8.78
C GLY A 32 -3.95 6.40 8.43
N SER A 33 -3.82 7.25 9.46
CA SER A 33 -3.22 8.57 9.36
C SER A 33 -2.55 8.98 10.67
N GLN A 34 -1.59 9.88 10.56
CA GLN A 34 -0.95 10.58 11.66
C GLN A 34 -0.97 12.06 11.33
N CYS A 35 -1.45 12.86 12.28
CA CYS A 35 -1.52 14.30 12.16
C CYS A 35 -0.74 14.95 13.31
N SER A 36 -0.06 16.06 13.04
CA SER A 36 0.49 16.93 14.08
C SER A 36 -0.61 17.50 14.99
N GLU A 37 -0.20 18.15 16.08
CA GLU A 37 -1.09 19.04 16.83
C GLU A 37 -1.63 20.18 15.96
N ALA A 38 -2.76 20.75 16.36
CA ALA A 38 -3.44 21.77 15.59
C ALA A 38 -2.63 23.05 15.71
N ASP A 39 -2.15 23.57 14.59
CA ASP A 39 -1.52 24.86 14.57
C ASP A 39 -2.48 25.88 13.95
N TYR A 40 -3.19 26.61 14.82
CA TYR A 40 -4.09 27.68 14.40
C TYR A 40 -3.33 28.95 13.98
N SER A 41 -1.99 29.00 14.14
CA SER A 41 -1.18 30.11 13.66
C SER A 41 -1.12 30.17 12.12
N ASP A 42 -1.36 29.03 11.45
CA ASP A 42 -1.38 28.87 9.99
C ASP A 42 -2.79 28.87 9.38
N SER A 43 -3.69 29.68 9.95
CA SER A 43 -4.85 30.20 9.20
C SER A 43 -4.45 31.13 8.02
N ASP A 44 -3.15 31.21 7.72
CA ASP A 44 -2.61 31.90 6.56
C ASP A 44 -3.09 31.20 5.28
N SER A 45 -3.91 31.93 4.52
CA SER A 45 -4.35 31.53 3.18
C SER A 45 -3.20 31.10 2.26
N THR A 46 -1.98 31.57 2.53
CA THR A 46 -0.79 31.27 1.74
C THR A 46 -0.31 29.83 1.91
N PHE A 47 -0.17 29.33 3.15
CA PHE A 47 0.21 27.94 3.40
C PHE A 47 -0.77 26.98 2.74
N GLN A 48 -2.07 27.21 2.91
CA GLN A 48 -3.13 26.37 2.32
C GLN A 48 -3.10 26.41 0.79
N THR A 49 -2.79 27.56 0.19
CA THR A 49 -2.62 27.69 -1.27
C THR A 49 -1.39 26.92 -1.77
N ASN A 50 -0.29 26.99 -1.03
CA ASN A 50 0.94 26.25 -1.34
C ASN A 50 0.76 24.75 -1.16
N LEU A 51 0.06 24.32 -0.10
CA LEU A 51 -0.30 22.92 0.14
C LEU A 51 -1.17 22.39 -1.02
N ARG A 52 -2.20 23.13 -1.44
CA ARG A 52 -3.01 22.73 -2.60
C ARG A 52 -2.15 22.57 -3.87
N SER A 53 -1.29 23.56 -4.14
CA SER A 53 -0.41 23.53 -5.31
C SER A 53 0.60 22.36 -5.25
N LEU A 54 1.09 22.04 -4.06
CA LEU A 54 1.93 20.88 -3.79
C LEU A 54 1.17 19.59 -4.08
N LEU A 55 -0.02 19.40 -3.51
CA LEU A 55 -0.84 18.21 -3.71
C LEU A 55 -1.20 18.01 -5.20
N ASP A 56 -1.55 19.08 -5.92
CA ASP A 56 -1.81 19.04 -7.37
C ASP A 56 -0.55 18.64 -8.16
N SER A 57 0.61 19.13 -7.74
CA SER A 57 1.90 18.74 -8.33
C SER A 57 2.23 17.27 -8.07
N LEU A 58 1.96 16.74 -6.88
CA LEU A 58 2.18 15.33 -6.56
C LEU A 58 1.33 14.42 -7.47
N VAL A 59 0.03 14.72 -7.61
CA VAL A 59 -0.88 13.98 -8.50
C VAL A 59 -0.36 13.97 -9.95
N SER A 60 0.12 15.12 -10.43
CA SER A 60 0.49 15.29 -11.83
C SER A 60 1.81 14.59 -12.21
N ASN A 61 2.72 14.39 -11.25
CA ASN A 61 4.09 13.96 -11.54
C ASN A 61 4.42 12.54 -11.06
N VAL A 62 3.63 11.95 -10.17
CA VAL A 62 3.95 10.65 -9.55
C VAL A 62 4.14 9.52 -10.56
N VAL A 63 3.33 9.47 -11.63
CA VAL A 63 3.40 8.40 -12.64
C VAL A 63 4.65 8.54 -13.51
N GLU A 64 4.99 9.77 -13.90
CA GLU A 64 6.20 10.06 -14.69
C GLU A 64 7.47 9.72 -13.91
N HIS A 65 7.42 9.84 -12.58
CA HIS A 65 8.52 9.50 -11.67
C HIS A 65 8.38 8.10 -11.07
N HIS A 66 7.73 7.18 -11.80
CA HIS A 66 7.65 5.75 -11.47
C HIS A 66 7.13 5.44 -10.06
N GLY A 67 6.16 6.23 -9.59
CA GLY A 67 5.49 5.99 -8.31
C GLY A 67 6.13 6.65 -7.11
N PHE A 68 7.28 7.32 -7.24
CA PHE A 68 7.86 8.12 -6.17
C PHE A 68 8.08 9.55 -6.64
N TYR A 69 7.51 10.52 -5.95
CA TYR A 69 7.74 11.93 -6.25
C TYR A 69 7.72 12.76 -4.98
N GLN A 70 8.65 13.71 -4.91
CA GLN A 70 8.73 14.68 -3.83
C GLN A 70 8.84 16.09 -4.41
N ASN A 71 8.23 17.05 -3.75
CA ASN A 71 8.27 18.44 -4.19
C ASN A 71 8.20 19.39 -2.99
N VAL A 72 8.61 20.63 -3.22
CA VAL A 72 8.56 21.72 -2.25
C VAL A 72 7.87 22.92 -2.91
N VAL A 73 6.88 23.48 -2.25
CA VAL A 73 6.16 24.67 -2.73
C VAL A 73 6.18 25.76 -1.66
N GLY A 74 6.35 27.01 -2.08
CA GLY A 74 6.36 28.17 -1.18
C GLY A 74 7.73 28.48 -0.57
N GLU A 75 7.75 29.53 0.26
CA GLU A 75 8.97 30.08 0.83
C GLU A 75 8.81 30.42 2.32
N LYS A 76 9.93 30.37 3.05
CA LYS A 76 10.03 30.74 4.48
C LYS A 76 8.96 30.01 5.31
N ALA A 77 8.13 30.74 6.05
CA ALA A 77 7.09 30.19 6.92
C ALA A 77 5.97 29.46 6.16
N ASN A 78 5.77 29.78 4.87
CA ASN A 78 4.70 29.20 4.05
C ASN A 78 5.21 28.06 3.15
N ARG A 79 6.40 27.51 3.43
CA ARG A 79 6.97 26.41 2.65
C ARG A 79 6.31 25.09 3.06
N VAL A 80 6.01 24.26 2.07
CA VAL A 80 5.41 22.94 2.27
C VAL A 80 6.26 21.91 1.53
N TYR A 81 6.72 20.91 2.26
CA TYR A 81 7.42 19.74 1.73
C TYR A 81 6.40 18.63 1.55
N GLY A 82 6.47 17.88 0.45
CA GLY A 82 5.57 16.75 0.22
C GLY A 82 6.24 15.61 -0.51
N THR A 83 5.81 14.40 -0.17
CA THR A 83 6.23 13.15 -0.82
C THR A 83 5.03 12.25 -1.00
N VAL A 84 4.94 11.63 -2.17
CA VAL A 84 4.08 10.46 -2.39
C VAL A 84 4.93 9.27 -2.82
N LEU A 85 4.60 8.10 -2.30
CA LEU A 85 5.21 6.83 -2.66
C LEU A 85 4.12 5.80 -2.90
N CYS A 86 3.97 5.38 -4.15
CA CYS A 86 3.17 4.24 -4.55
C CYS A 86 3.90 2.94 -4.23
N ARG A 87 3.12 1.89 -4.01
CA ARG A 87 3.61 0.53 -3.90
C ARG A 87 4.19 0.08 -5.25
N GLY A 88 5.35 -0.57 -5.26
CA GLY A 88 6.09 -0.82 -6.51
C GLY A 88 5.52 -1.91 -7.43
N ASP A 89 4.51 -2.68 -6.99
CA ASP A 89 3.88 -3.77 -7.75
C ASP A 89 2.49 -3.42 -8.35
N ILE A 90 2.05 -2.16 -8.25
CA ILE A 90 0.77 -1.70 -8.82
C ILE A 90 0.96 -1.03 -10.18
N SER A 91 -0.12 -0.98 -10.98
CA SER A 91 -0.10 -0.26 -12.26
C SER A 91 0.03 1.26 -12.07
N ALA A 92 0.50 1.94 -13.12
CA ALA A 92 0.52 3.41 -13.18
C ALA A 92 -0.87 4.03 -12.91
N SER A 93 -1.95 3.41 -13.40
CA SER A 93 -3.31 3.86 -13.14
C SER A 93 -3.67 3.77 -11.66
N ASN A 94 -3.37 2.63 -11.01
CA ASN A 94 -3.64 2.41 -9.60
C ASN A 94 -2.83 3.36 -8.72
N CYS A 95 -1.58 3.64 -9.11
CA CYS A 95 -0.74 4.63 -8.44
C CYS A 95 -1.32 6.06 -8.55
N SER A 96 -1.76 6.45 -9.76
CA SER A 96 -2.45 7.73 -9.98
C SER A 96 -3.72 7.85 -9.13
N ASP A 97 -4.56 6.81 -9.12
CA ASP A 97 -5.80 6.77 -8.36
C ASP A 97 -5.53 6.83 -6.85
N CYS A 98 -4.51 6.12 -6.37
CA CYS A 98 -4.12 6.18 -4.97
C CYS A 98 -3.64 7.56 -4.57
N THR A 99 -2.77 8.16 -5.39
CA THR A 99 -2.27 9.50 -5.13
C THR A 99 -3.41 10.50 -5.06
N LEU A 100 -4.34 10.48 -6.02
CA LEU A 100 -5.52 11.34 -6.03
C LEU A 100 -6.42 11.15 -4.79
N ASN A 101 -6.65 9.91 -4.37
CA ASN A 101 -7.47 9.63 -3.20
C ASN A 101 -6.78 10.11 -1.91
N SER A 102 -5.48 9.83 -1.75
CA SER A 102 -4.71 10.24 -0.58
C SER A 102 -4.62 11.76 -0.44
N THR A 103 -4.43 12.50 -1.55
CA THR A 103 -4.33 13.97 -1.52
C THR A 103 -5.67 14.64 -1.23
N ARG A 104 -6.78 14.01 -1.63
CA ARG A 104 -8.14 14.46 -1.28
C ARG A 104 -8.50 14.16 0.17
N GLU A 105 -8.09 13.00 0.67
CA GLU A 105 -8.46 12.54 2.00
C GLU A 105 -7.63 13.22 3.10
N ALA A 106 -6.33 13.47 2.88
CA ALA A 106 -5.43 13.99 3.92
C ALA A 106 -5.95 15.29 4.58
N PRO A 107 -6.42 16.32 3.85
CA PRO A 107 -6.94 17.54 4.48
C PRO A 107 -8.28 17.33 5.21
N ASN A 108 -9.06 16.32 4.82
CA ASN A 108 -10.33 15.99 5.48
C ASN A 108 -10.08 15.23 6.78
N ASP A 109 -9.11 14.32 6.78
CA ASP A 109 -8.76 13.48 7.92
C ASP A 109 -7.94 14.23 8.97
N CYS A 110 -7.08 15.14 8.52
CA CYS A 110 -6.22 15.98 9.36
C CYS A 110 -6.48 17.48 9.07
N PRO A 111 -7.63 18.04 9.48
CA PRO A 111 -7.96 19.43 9.19
C PRO A 111 -7.05 20.40 9.96
N MET A 112 -6.57 21.42 9.24
CA MET A 112 -5.71 22.50 9.79
C MET A 112 -4.42 21.99 10.44
N ARG A 113 -3.82 20.92 9.88
CA ARG A 113 -2.57 20.34 10.35
C ARG A 113 -1.48 20.53 9.31
N ASN A 114 -0.27 20.80 9.77
CA ASN A 114 0.86 21.16 8.91
C ASN A 114 1.79 19.99 8.65
N ASP A 115 1.89 19.00 9.57
CA ASP A 115 2.53 17.71 9.30
C ASP A 115 1.47 16.61 9.32
N VAL A 116 1.30 15.97 8.17
CA VAL A 116 0.29 14.94 7.94
C VAL A 116 0.89 13.82 7.13
N THR A 117 0.60 12.61 7.57
CA THR A 117 1.08 11.35 7.04
C THR A 117 -0.15 10.45 6.89
N ILE A 118 -0.51 10.05 5.68
CA ILE A 118 -1.68 9.19 5.41
C ILE A 118 -1.27 7.96 4.61
N TRP A 119 -1.74 6.80 5.05
CA TRP A 119 -1.44 5.52 4.42
C TRP A 119 -2.67 4.95 3.75
N PHE A 120 -2.51 4.59 2.49
CA PHE A 120 -3.42 3.73 1.74
C PHE A 120 -2.68 2.43 1.41
N ARG A 121 -3.42 1.35 1.14
CA ARG A 121 -2.85 0.05 0.73
C ARG A 121 -1.94 0.13 -0.50
N TRP A 122 -2.16 1.12 -1.37
CA TRP A 122 -1.45 1.29 -2.63
C TRP A 122 -0.43 2.42 -2.62
N CYS A 123 -0.49 3.35 -1.67
CA CYS A 123 0.43 4.47 -1.62
C CYS A 123 0.43 5.12 -0.24
N PHE A 124 1.47 5.88 0.00
CA PHE A 124 1.66 6.70 1.17
C PHE A 124 1.88 8.15 0.74
N LEU A 125 1.26 9.09 1.46
CA LEU A 125 1.43 10.52 1.24
C LEU A 125 1.85 11.17 2.57
N ARG A 126 2.87 12.04 2.52
CA ARG A 126 3.21 12.95 3.61
C ARG A 126 3.42 14.35 3.12
N TYR A 127 2.97 15.31 3.91
CA TYR A 127 3.40 16.69 3.79
C TYR A 127 3.75 17.26 5.17
N SER A 128 4.66 18.24 5.20
CA SER A 128 5.08 18.94 6.42
C SER A 128 5.51 20.38 6.09
N ASN A 129 5.40 21.28 7.06
CA ASN A 129 6.04 22.60 7.00
C ASN A 129 7.56 22.51 7.32
N GLU A 130 8.02 21.39 7.85
CA GLU A 130 9.42 21.07 8.06
C GLU A 130 9.94 20.07 7.01
N SER A 131 11.23 20.12 6.71
CA SER A 131 11.84 19.14 5.81
C SER A 131 11.95 17.79 6.52
N PHE A 132 11.54 16.72 5.84
CA PHE A 132 11.71 15.33 6.29
C PHE A 132 12.42 14.47 5.23
N PHE A 133 12.89 15.08 4.13
CA PHE A 133 13.52 14.34 3.05
C PHE A 133 14.86 13.76 3.49
N GLY A 134 15.03 12.46 3.30
CA GLY A 134 16.26 11.76 3.70
C GLY A 134 16.32 11.40 5.19
N ASP A 135 15.35 11.83 6.00
CA ASP A 135 15.28 11.45 7.40
C ASP A 135 14.59 10.09 7.57
N MET A 136 15.20 9.22 8.37
CA MET A 136 14.62 7.92 8.69
C MET A 136 13.45 8.09 9.66
N GLN A 137 12.24 7.84 9.17
CA GLN A 137 11.05 7.82 9.99
C GLN A 137 10.89 6.45 10.67
N GLN A 138 10.86 6.41 12.01
CA GLN A 138 10.64 5.17 12.77
C GLN A 138 9.14 4.84 12.98
N THR A 139 8.23 5.64 12.43
CA THR A 139 6.80 5.39 12.50
C THR A 139 6.32 4.61 11.27
N GLY A 140 5.45 3.63 11.49
CA GLY A 140 4.86 2.82 10.43
C GLY A 140 3.45 2.37 10.80
N VAL A 141 2.67 1.98 9.79
CA VAL A 141 1.35 1.37 9.97
C VAL A 141 1.44 -0.10 9.61
N THR A 142 0.94 -0.95 10.50
CA THR A 142 0.80 -2.39 10.23
C THR A 142 -0.68 -2.67 9.98
N VAL A 143 -0.98 -3.29 8.84
CA VAL A 143 -2.31 -3.83 8.57
C VAL A 143 -2.24 -5.34 8.79
N THR A 144 -2.90 -5.82 9.84
CA THR A 144 -3.02 -7.25 10.13
C THR A 144 -4.36 -7.76 9.59
N ASN A 145 -4.36 -8.91 8.92
CA ASN A 145 -5.59 -9.69 8.82
C ASN A 145 -5.77 -10.45 10.14
N GLU A 146 -7.00 -10.59 10.64
CA GLU A 146 -7.33 -11.43 11.80
C GLU A 146 -7.20 -12.94 11.47
N THR A 147 -6.11 -13.33 10.81
CA THR A 147 -5.73 -14.72 10.68
C THR A 147 -5.00 -15.10 11.95
N ASP A 148 -5.52 -16.12 12.63
CA ASP A 148 -4.90 -16.69 13.82
C ASP A 148 -3.49 -17.19 13.46
N PHE A 149 -2.46 -16.40 13.79
CA PHE A 149 -1.06 -16.70 13.49
C PHE A 149 -0.44 -17.68 14.51
N ASP A 150 -1.28 -18.51 15.12
CA ASP A 150 -0.90 -19.50 16.13
C ASP A 150 -0.04 -20.65 15.55
N GLU A 151 0.21 -20.67 14.23
CA GLU A 151 1.11 -21.65 13.60
C GLU A 151 2.59 -21.31 13.92
N PRO A 152 3.30 -22.15 14.72
CA PRO A 152 4.66 -21.82 15.16
C PRO A 152 5.70 -21.72 14.03
N SER A 153 5.44 -22.38 12.90
CA SER A 153 6.24 -22.30 11.67
C SER A 153 6.23 -20.88 11.08
N VAL A 154 5.07 -20.21 11.05
CA VAL A 154 4.90 -18.86 10.52
C VAL A 154 5.66 -17.83 11.35
N VAL A 155 5.63 -17.96 12.67
CA VAL A 155 6.37 -17.06 13.57
C VAL A 155 7.89 -17.28 13.46
N SER A 156 8.33 -18.53 13.39
CA SER A 156 9.77 -18.87 13.31
C SER A 156 10.40 -18.56 11.95
N GLU A 157 9.66 -18.69 10.85
CA GLU A 157 10.14 -18.37 9.49
C GLU A 157 9.90 -16.92 9.09
N GLY A 158 8.88 -16.26 9.68
CA GLY A 158 8.42 -14.92 9.32
C GLY A 158 9.45 -13.82 9.55
N LEU A 159 10.10 -13.77 10.72
CA LEU A 159 11.08 -12.73 11.01
C LEU A 159 12.35 -12.83 10.12
N PRO A 160 12.98 -14.01 9.95
CA PRO A 160 14.08 -14.18 8.99
C PRO A 160 13.68 -13.85 7.55
N PHE A 161 12.46 -14.21 7.16
CA PHE A 161 11.91 -13.87 5.86
C PHE A 161 11.81 -12.35 5.68
N MET A 162 11.20 -11.65 6.65
CA MET A 162 11.08 -10.19 6.61
C MET A 162 12.42 -9.47 6.58
N ASN A 163 13.40 -9.92 7.37
CA ASN A 163 14.75 -9.36 7.35
C ASN A 163 15.44 -9.51 5.99
N ARG A 164 15.23 -10.65 5.31
CA ARG A 164 15.77 -10.87 3.96
C ARG A 164 15.12 -9.93 2.94
N VAL A 165 13.78 -9.83 2.98
CA VAL A 165 13.04 -8.96 2.08
C VAL A 165 13.48 -7.50 2.25
N ALA A 166 13.63 -7.06 3.51
CA ALA A 166 14.13 -5.75 3.87
C ALA A 166 15.56 -5.49 3.36
N ALA A 167 16.46 -6.46 3.52
CA ALA A 167 17.86 -6.32 3.11
C ALA A 167 18.04 -6.28 1.58
N GLU A 168 17.15 -6.93 0.83
CA GLU A 168 17.22 -6.95 -0.64
C GLU A 168 16.54 -5.74 -1.29
N ALA A 169 15.62 -5.06 -0.60
CA ALA A 169 14.85 -3.96 -1.16
C ALA A 169 15.71 -2.82 -1.74
N PRO A 170 16.79 -2.34 -1.07
CA PRO A 170 17.63 -1.25 -1.59
C PRO A 170 18.31 -1.58 -2.92
N ASP A 171 18.57 -2.87 -3.19
CA ASP A 171 19.26 -3.34 -4.40
C ASP A 171 18.29 -3.58 -5.58
N LYS A 172 16.98 -3.47 -5.36
CA LYS A 172 15.97 -3.61 -6.43
C LYS A 172 15.63 -2.26 -7.06
N SER A 173 15.10 -2.33 -8.28
CA SER A 173 14.48 -1.17 -8.93
C SER A 173 13.41 -0.56 -8.04
N PHE A 174 13.38 0.77 -7.97
CA PHE A 174 12.44 1.54 -7.14
C PHE A 174 12.54 1.28 -5.63
N MET A 175 13.64 0.65 -5.17
CA MET A 175 13.87 0.31 -3.75
C MET A 175 12.70 -0.49 -3.14
N PHE A 176 12.02 -1.29 -3.96
CA PHE A 176 10.82 -2.04 -3.58
C PHE A 176 11.04 -3.53 -3.82
N HIS A 177 10.70 -4.34 -2.82
CA HIS A 177 10.77 -5.79 -2.92
C HIS A 177 9.60 -6.47 -2.23
N THR A 178 9.03 -7.48 -2.90
CA THR A 178 8.00 -8.35 -2.37
C THR A 178 8.43 -9.79 -2.49
N ALA A 179 8.02 -10.59 -1.52
CA ALA A 179 8.16 -12.04 -1.56
C ALA A 179 6.94 -12.67 -0.88
N VAL A 180 6.76 -13.97 -1.08
CA VAL A 180 5.70 -14.75 -0.44
C VAL A 180 6.34 -15.79 0.47
N LEU A 181 5.95 -15.79 1.74
CA LEU A 181 6.29 -16.86 2.66
C LEU A 181 5.25 -17.97 2.53
N ASN A 182 5.68 -19.15 2.11
CA ASN A 182 4.82 -20.32 2.00
C ASN A 182 5.28 -21.39 3.01
N THR A 183 4.67 -21.40 4.19
CA THR A 183 4.95 -22.37 5.27
C THR A 183 4.33 -23.75 5.02
N LYS A 184 3.45 -23.90 4.02
CA LYS A 184 2.89 -25.20 3.63
C LYS A 184 3.79 -25.94 2.65
N LEU A 185 4.55 -25.23 1.82
CA LEU A 185 5.49 -25.84 0.88
C LEU A 185 6.66 -26.54 1.60
N SER A 186 7.04 -26.10 2.80
CA SER A 186 8.05 -26.79 3.61
C SER A 186 7.58 -28.16 4.13
N LEU A 187 6.27 -28.45 4.12
CA LEU A 187 5.73 -29.79 4.37
C LEU A 187 5.57 -30.64 3.09
N GLU A 188 5.50 -30.01 1.90
CA GLU A 188 5.31 -30.70 0.61
C GLU A 188 6.62 -30.98 -0.16
N THR A 189 7.79 -30.51 0.32
CA THR A 189 9.10 -30.84 -0.29
C THR A 189 9.54 -32.31 -0.15
N LYS A 190 8.63 -33.20 0.23
CA LYS A 190 8.82 -34.65 0.22
C LYS A 190 7.69 -35.37 -0.52
N GLU A 191 7.45 -35.03 -1.78
CA GLU A 191 7.09 -36.04 -2.78
C GLU A 191 7.28 -35.51 -4.23
N ASP A 192 8.29 -36.06 -4.89
CA ASP A 192 8.40 -36.38 -6.31
C ASP A 192 7.71 -35.47 -7.36
N GLY A 193 8.51 -34.53 -7.87
CA GLY A 193 8.57 -34.11 -9.26
C GLY A 193 7.32 -34.28 -10.13
N LYS A 194 6.49 -33.23 -10.20
CA LYS A 194 5.71 -32.88 -11.40
C LYS A 194 5.30 -31.42 -11.37
N PHE A 195 5.85 -30.65 -12.31
CA PHE A 195 5.43 -29.28 -12.60
C PHE A 195 4.02 -29.32 -13.21
N MET A 196 3.05 -28.74 -12.52
CA MET A 196 1.76 -28.34 -13.10
C MET A 196 1.39 -27.00 -12.50
N ASP A 197 1.41 -25.97 -13.36
CA ASP A 197 0.82 -24.66 -13.13
C ASP A 197 -0.66 -24.84 -12.78
N LEU A 198 -0.98 -24.82 -11.50
CA LEU A 198 -2.33 -24.59 -11.01
C LEU A 198 -2.32 -23.23 -10.33
N ILE A 199 -2.89 -22.27 -11.06
CA ILE A 199 -3.41 -20.99 -10.60
C ILE A 199 -3.68 -21.04 -9.10
N ALA A 200 -2.85 -20.31 -8.35
CA ALA A 200 -2.96 -20.17 -6.90
C ALA A 200 -4.37 -19.70 -6.53
N LEU A 201 -5.20 -20.66 -6.13
CA LEU A 201 -6.51 -20.44 -5.54
C LEU A 201 -6.28 -19.72 -4.22
N CYS A 202 -6.63 -18.43 -4.17
CA CYS A 202 -7.04 -17.66 -3.00
C CYS A 202 -6.38 -18.09 -1.67
N GLY A 203 -5.08 -17.81 -1.51
CA GLY A 203 -4.35 -18.14 -0.26
C GLY A 203 -3.03 -17.41 -0.08
N THR A 204 -2.72 -16.40 -0.89
CA THR A 204 -1.47 -15.65 -0.78
C THR A 204 -1.73 -14.31 -0.11
N MET A 205 -1.40 -14.27 1.18
CA MET A 205 -1.35 -13.04 1.96
C MET A 205 -0.14 -12.23 1.47
N THR A 206 -0.38 -11.30 0.54
CA THR A 206 0.63 -10.30 0.15
C THR A 206 0.77 -9.33 1.31
N ILE A 207 1.77 -9.53 2.18
CA ILE A 207 2.17 -8.51 3.13
C ILE A 207 3.07 -7.53 2.37
N SER A 208 2.46 -6.48 1.84
CA SER A 208 3.21 -5.36 1.27
C SER A 208 3.73 -4.49 2.40
N PHE A 209 4.97 -4.74 2.82
CA PHE A 209 5.70 -3.76 3.63
C PHE A 209 6.26 -2.69 2.70
N ILE A 210 5.73 -1.47 2.80
CA ILE A 210 6.45 -0.27 2.36
C ILE A 210 7.53 -0.05 3.42
N LEU A 211 8.66 -0.75 3.29
CA LEU A 211 9.84 -0.45 4.08
C LEU A 211 10.49 0.78 3.43
N MET A 212 10.25 1.96 3.98
CA MET A 212 11.07 3.14 3.70
C MET A 212 12.47 2.87 4.26
N ALA A 213 13.35 2.31 3.43
CA ALA A 213 14.78 2.27 3.69
C ALA A 213 15.47 3.21 2.71
N LEU A 214 15.60 4.47 3.12
CA LEU A 214 16.59 5.40 2.60
C LEU A 214 17.99 4.87 2.95
N HIS A 215 18.81 4.62 1.94
CA HIS A 215 20.23 4.85 2.02
C HIS A 215 20.58 5.91 0.98
N PHE A 216 21.16 7.02 1.45
CA PHE A 216 21.83 8.04 0.64
C PHE A 216 22.99 7.45 -0.17
#